data_AF-A0A8F9XI13-F1
#
_entry.id   AF-A0A8F9XI13-F1
#
_cell.length_a   1.000
_cell.length_b   1.000
_cell.length_c   1.000
_cell.angle_alpha   90.00
_cell.angle_beta   90.00
_cell.angle_gamma   90.00
#
_symmetry.space_group_name_H-M   'P 1'
#
loop_
_entity.id
_entity.type
_entity.pdbx_description
1 polymer ?
#
loop_
_entity_poly.entity_id
_entity_poly.type
_entity_poly.pdbx_seq_one_letter_code
_entity_poly.pdbx_strand_id
1 'polypeptide(L)'
;MTGLNNPWGVAVTASNMFITDFNSGNVFKYDLSGNQLANVSAGTTNPYGLAVSGDTLFVSQATTGTGMNKILAYSISSFSNTPTLTITANLNLPHGLAVSGNTLYVANGGDGTIWTFNATDGTAAGSPLVSGLTGPQGIMVYGTDLFVSGNDGTVKGFDALTGAPLAGFTTITGLSSPYGIAVGPMSAVPEPATYAAVAGLAALGLACWRRRRMSSGGAS
;
A
#
# COMPACT_ATOMS: atom_id res chain seq x y z
N MET A 1 16.94 -6.36 -15.58
CA MET A 1 16.00 -5.22 -15.66
C MET A 1 16.78 -3.99 -16.09
N THR A 2 16.65 -3.57 -17.34
CA THR A 2 17.26 -2.33 -17.86
C THR A 2 16.12 -1.43 -18.31
N GLY A 3 15.98 -0.23 -17.76
CA GLY A 3 14.96 0.73 -18.21
C GLY A 3 14.36 1.63 -17.14
N LEU A 4 14.38 1.25 -15.86
CA LEU A 4 13.96 2.14 -14.76
C LEU A 4 15.06 3.19 -14.49
N ASN A 5 14.63 4.42 -14.31
CA ASN A 5 15.45 5.59 -14.02
C ASN A 5 14.82 6.38 -12.86
N ASN A 6 15.31 6.12 -11.64
CA ASN A 6 14.82 6.68 -10.38
C ASN A 6 13.36 6.25 -10.05
N PRO A 7 13.09 4.95 -9.84
CA PRO A 7 11.77 4.50 -9.42
C PRO A 7 11.46 4.92 -7.98
N TRP A 8 10.22 5.33 -7.70
CA TRP A 8 9.82 5.87 -6.38
C TRP A 8 8.73 5.06 -5.68
N GLY A 9 7.68 4.71 -6.42
CA GLY A 9 6.49 4.04 -5.90
C GLY A 9 6.31 2.67 -6.52
N VAL A 10 5.77 1.76 -5.73
CA VAL A 10 5.37 0.42 -6.17
C VAL A 10 3.96 0.11 -5.65
N ALA A 11 3.13 -0.47 -6.50
CA ALA A 11 1.85 -1.05 -6.09
C ALA A 11 1.69 -2.44 -6.70
N VAL A 12 1.05 -3.34 -5.97
CA VAL A 12 0.91 -4.75 -6.36
C VAL A 12 -0.56 -5.15 -6.32
N THR A 13 -0.97 -5.91 -7.33
CA THR A 13 -2.26 -6.61 -7.41
C THR A 13 -2.02 -8.12 -7.37
N ALA A 14 -3.08 -8.92 -7.43
CA ALA A 14 -2.95 -10.38 -7.49
C ALA A 14 -2.12 -10.89 -8.69
N SER A 15 -1.99 -10.12 -9.77
CA SER A 15 -1.31 -10.57 -11.00
C SER A 15 -0.33 -9.57 -11.60
N ASN A 16 -0.36 -8.31 -11.20
CA ASN A 16 0.46 -7.25 -11.77
C ASN A 16 1.19 -6.45 -10.69
N MET A 17 2.39 -5.98 -11.02
CA MET A 17 3.14 -4.97 -10.29
C MET A 17 3.20 -3.68 -11.11
N PHE A 18 3.08 -2.55 -10.45
CA PHE A 18 3.17 -1.22 -11.04
C PHE A 18 4.30 -0.45 -10.40
N ILE A 19 5.11 0.25 -11.20
CA ILE A 19 6.25 1.04 -10.72
C ILE A 19 6.17 2.43 -11.33
N THR A 20 6.22 3.48 -10.51
CA THR A 20 6.43 4.85 -10.99
C THR A 20 7.92 5.07 -11.22
N ASP A 21 8.23 5.68 -12.36
CA ASP A 21 9.59 5.97 -12.75
C ASP A 21 9.78 7.48 -12.91
N PHE A 22 10.39 8.09 -11.88
CA PHE A 22 10.39 9.54 -11.67
C PHE A 22 11.03 10.29 -12.85
N ASN A 23 12.18 9.85 -13.34
CA ASN A 23 12.91 10.57 -14.38
C ASN A 23 12.33 10.35 -15.77
N SER A 24 11.72 9.19 -16.05
CA SER A 24 11.09 8.95 -17.36
C SER A 24 9.65 9.46 -17.44
N GLY A 25 9.02 9.77 -16.30
CA GLY A 25 7.63 10.24 -16.26
C GLY A 25 6.61 9.13 -16.57
N ASN A 26 7.02 7.87 -16.46
CA ASN A 26 6.19 6.72 -16.81
C ASN A 26 5.72 5.96 -15.56
N VAL A 27 4.60 5.26 -15.73
CA VAL A 27 4.21 4.16 -14.86
C VAL A 27 4.30 2.86 -15.65
N PHE A 28 5.18 1.97 -15.21
CA PHE A 28 5.39 0.67 -15.83
C PHE A 28 4.52 -0.39 -15.16
N LYS A 29 3.96 -1.30 -15.97
CA LYS A 29 3.21 -2.47 -15.53
C LYS A 29 4.04 -3.72 -15.84
N TYR A 30 4.19 -4.57 -14.84
CA TYR A 30 4.90 -5.85 -14.91
C TYR A 30 3.98 -6.98 -14.46
N ASP A 31 4.28 -8.21 -14.88
CA ASP A 31 3.80 -9.38 -14.16
C ASP A 31 4.59 -9.59 -12.86
N LEU A 32 4.16 -10.54 -12.03
CA LEU A 32 4.85 -10.86 -10.76
C LEU A 32 6.16 -11.64 -10.95
N SER A 33 6.48 -12.06 -12.18
CA SER A 33 7.77 -12.67 -12.53
C SER A 33 8.80 -11.63 -12.99
N GLY A 34 8.40 -10.35 -13.08
CA GLY A 34 9.27 -9.24 -13.47
C GLY A 34 9.31 -8.96 -14.97
N ASN A 35 8.42 -9.55 -15.77
CA ASN A 35 8.31 -9.23 -17.20
C ASN A 35 7.49 -7.95 -17.38
N GLN A 36 8.02 -6.99 -18.13
CA GLN A 36 7.27 -5.76 -18.45
C GLN A 36 6.15 -6.08 -19.43
N LEU A 37 4.92 -5.69 -19.07
CA LEU A 37 3.72 -5.91 -19.87
C LEU A 37 3.34 -4.68 -20.68
N ALA A 38 3.42 -3.49 -20.07
CA ALA A 38 3.02 -2.22 -20.68
C ALA A 38 3.59 -1.03 -19.89
N ASN A 39 3.40 0.17 -20.41
CA ASN A 39 3.62 1.42 -19.68
C ASN A 39 2.61 2.49 -20.11
N VAL A 40 2.32 3.41 -19.20
CA VAL A 40 1.63 4.67 -19.51
C VAL A 40 2.59 5.82 -19.24
N SER A 41 2.60 6.81 -20.13
CA SER A 41 3.22 8.09 -19.86
C SER A 41 2.22 8.94 -19.10
N ALA A 42 2.55 9.30 -17.86
CA ALA A 42 1.65 10.05 -17.01
C ALA A 42 1.55 11.54 -17.41
N GLY A 43 1.83 11.93 -18.66
CA GLY A 43 1.66 13.32 -19.09
C GLY A 43 2.72 14.29 -18.55
N THR A 44 4.00 13.89 -18.59
CA THR A 44 5.20 14.76 -18.48
C THR A 44 5.59 15.35 -17.11
N THR A 45 5.02 14.91 -16.00
CA THR A 45 5.56 15.28 -14.67
C THR A 45 5.72 14.10 -13.72
N ASN A 46 6.71 14.23 -12.84
CA ASN A 46 7.33 13.18 -12.09
C ASN A 46 6.32 12.38 -11.25
N PRO A 47 6.09 11.08 -11.56
CA PRO A 47 5.19 10.25 -10.78
C PRO A 47 5.86 9.79 -9.48
N TYR A 48 5.12 9.82 -8.37
CA TYR A 48 5.61 9.49 -7.03
C TYR A 48 4.95 8.22 -6.50
N GLY A 49 3.81 8.37 -5.83
CA GLY A 49 3.08 7.31 -5.15
C GLY A 49 2.05 6.63 -6.05
N LEU A 50 1.72 5.40 -5.68
CA LEU A 50 0.71 4.57 -6.31
C LEU A 50 -0.27 4.05 -5.26
N ALA A 51 -1.54 3.95 -5.62
CA ALA A 51 -2.52 3.19 -4.86
C ALA A 51 -3.45 2.43 -5.80
N VAL A 52 -3.89 1.23 -5.41
CA VAL A 52 -4.80 0.41 -6.20
C VAL A 52 -6.11 0.20 -5.46
N SER A 53 -7.23 0.30 -6.17
CA SER A 53 -8.56 -0.10 -5.70
C SER A 53 -9.36 -0.71 -6.84
N GLY A 54 -9.69 -2.00 -6.76
CA GLY A 54 -10.36 -2.72 -7.83
C GLY A 54 -9.58 -2.68 -9.15
N ASP A 55 -10.22 -2.21 -10.22
CA ASP A 55 -9.58 -2.00 -11.54
C ASP A 55 -8.93 -0.62 -11.68
N THR A 56 -8.79 0.16 -10.59
CA THR A 56 -8.27 1.54 -10.67
C THR A 56 -6.88 1.62 -10.05
N LEU A 57 -5.93 2.17 -10.80
CA LEU A 57 -4.62 2.59 -10.32
C LEU A 57 -4.58 4.12 -10.21
N PHE A 58 -4.39 4.64 -9.00
CA PHE A 58 -4.14 6.05 -8.75
C PHE A 58 -2.64 6.32 -8.73
N VAL A 59 -2.23 7.44 -9.33
CA VAL A 59 -0.84 7.87 -9.47
C VAL A 59 -0.75 9.32 -9.03
N SER A 60 0.11 9.62 -8.07
CA SER A 60 0.41 11.01 -7.72
C SER A 60 1.53 11.55 -8.59
N GLN A 61 1.39 12.81 -8.97
CA GLN A 61 2.39 13.55 -9.71
C GLN A 61 2.69 14.84 -8.97
N ALA A 62 3.96 15.02 -8.66
CA ALA A 62 4.44 16.21 -7.99
C ALA A 62 5.55 16.85 -8.82
N THR A 63 5.55 18.17 -8.85
CA THR A 63 6.61 18.96 -9.47
C THR A 63 6.88 20.19 -8.63
N THR A 64 8.12 20.66 -8.66
CA THR A 64 8.52 21.92 -8.06
C THR A 64 8.01 23.07 -8.93
N GLY A 65 6.72 23.38 -8.84
CA GLY A 65 6.05 24.45 -9.58
C GLY A 65 4.55 24.48 -9.29
N THR A 66 3.98 25.66 -9.05
CA THR A 66 2.57 25.81 -8.67
C THR A 66 1.62 25.37 -9.80
N GLY A 67 0.51 24.71 -9.44
CA GLY A 67 -0.57 24.38 -10.37
C GLY A 67 -0.36 23.18 -11.30
N MET A 68 0.74 22.44 -11.16
CA MET A 68 1.06 21.28 -12.00
C MET A 68 0.92 19.92 -11.29
N ASN A 69 0.64 19.91 -9.99
CA ASN A 69 0.42 18.69 -9.22
C ASN A 69 -0.90 18.04 -9.64
N LYS A 70 -0.89 16.72 -9.81
CA LYS A 70 -2.06 15.96 -10.23
C LYS A 70 -2.14 14.64 -9.49
N ILE A 71 -3.35 14.15 -9.28
CA ILE A 71 -3.58 12.71 -9.15
C ILE A 71 -4.25 12.24 -10.44
N LEU A 72 -3.69 11.21 -11.06
CA LEU A 72 -4.27 10.56 -12.23
C LEU A 72 -4.77 9.18 -11.86
N ALA A 73 -5.94 8.79 -12.35
CA ALA A 73 -6.42 7.42 -12.24
C ALA A 73 -6.42 6.73 -13.61
N TYR A 74 -6.05 5.46 -13.63
CA TYR A 74 -6.03 4.62 -14.83
C TYR A 74 -6.79 3.32 -14.56
N SER A 75 -7.53 2.85 -15.57
CA SER A 75 -8.02 1.47 -15.57
C SER A 75 -6.86 0.50 -15.73
N ILE A 76 -6.76 -0.49 -14.86
CA ILE A 76 -5.71 -1.51 -14.83
C ILE A 76 -5.90 -2.51 -15.98
N SER A 77 -7.14 -2.86 -16.28
CA SER A 77 -7.50 -3.79 -17.36
C SER A 77 -7.14 -3.24 -18.74
N SER A 78 -7.49 -1.98 -19.02
CA SER A 78 -7.21 -1.34 -20.31
C SER A 78 -5.83 -0.66 -20.38
N PHE A 79 -5.35 -0.12 -19.26
CA PHE A 79 -4.03 0.48 -19.05
C PHE A 79 -3.49 1.32 -20.23
N SER A 80 -4.19 2.41 -20.56
CA SER A 80 -3.86 3.31 -21.67
C SER A 80 -3.38 4.68 -21.19
N ASN A 81 -2.84 5.51 -22.11
CA ASN A 81 -2.37 6.87 -21.81
C ASN A 81 -3.50 7.88 -21.52
N THR A 82 -4.75 7.44 -21.44
CA THR A 82 -5.90 8.30 -21.13
C THR A 82 -6.36 8.03 -19.70
N PRO A 83 -6.13 8.95 -18.75
CA PRO A 83 -6.64 8.81 -17.39
C PRO A 83 -8.18 8.76 -17.37
N THR A 84 -8.74 7.95 -16.49
CA THR A 84 -10.19 7.88 -16.24
C THR A 84 -10.65 8.98 -15.28
N LEU A 85 -9.75 9.50 -14.45
CA LEU A 85 -9.98 10.61 -13.53
C LEU A 85 -8.71 11.48 -13.44
N THR A 86 -8.88 12.78 -13.25
CA THR A 86 -7.79 13.72 -13.00
C THR A 86 -8.20 14.68 -11.88
N ILE A 87 -7.41 14.73 -10.81
CA ILE A 87 -7.58 15.64 -9.67
C ILE A 87 -6.47 16.68 -9.72
N THR A 88 -6.81 17.96 -9.63
CA THR A 88 -5.85 19.09 -9.70
C THR A 88 -5.97 20.08 -8.55
N ALA A 89 -7.05 20.01 -7.76
CA ALA A 89 -7.29 20.89 -6.62
C ALA A 89 -6.75 20.31 -5.32
N ASN A 90 -6.34 21.17 -4.39
CA ASN A 90 -5.88 20.79 -3.05
C ASN A 90 -4.66 19.85 -3.04
N LEU A 91 -3.75 20.01 -4.00
CA LEU A 91 -2.53 19.22 -4.14
C LEU A 91 -1.28 20.08 -3.99
N ASN A 92 -0.46 19.78 -2.99
CA ASN A 92 0.83 20.43 -2.77
C ASN A 92 1.92 19.38 -2.55
N LEU A 93 2.68 19.11 -3.62
CA LEU A 93 3.64 18.00 -3.71
C LEU A 93 3.02 16.68 -3.20
N PRO A 94 1.98 16.16 -3.88
CA PRO A 94 1.36 14.91 -3.46
C PRO A 94 2.36 13.76 -3.62
N HIS A 95 2.71 13.11 -2.52
CA HIS A 95 3.66 12.00 -2.48
C HIS A 95 2.91 10.68 -2.38
N GLY A 96 2.64 10.21 -1.16
CA GLY A 96 1.95 8.95 -0.91
C GLY A 96 0.45 9.01 -1.21
N LEU A 97 -0.07 7.87 -1.65
CA LEU A 97 -1.50 7.63 -1.86
C LEU A 97 -1.94 6.37 -1.12
N ALA A 98 -3.15 6.38 -0.58
CA ALA A 98 -3.83 5.20 -0.08
C ALA A 98 -5.32 5.26 -0.44
N VAL A 99 -5.97 4.11 -0.63
CA VAL A 99 -7.41 4.05 -0.90
C VAL A 99 -8.07 3.08 0.07
N SER A 100 -9.20 3.47 0.65
CA SER A 100 -10.05 2.61 1.46
C SER A 100 -11.50 2.89 1.12
N GLY A 101 -12.24 1.85 0.70
CA GLY A 101 -13.59 2.01 0.16
C GLY A 101 -13.61 2.98 -1.03
N ASN A 102 -14.43 4.02 -0.95
CA ASN A 102 -14.52 5.09 -1.96
C ASN A 102 -13.74 6.37 -1.58
N THR A 103 -12.81 6.26 -0.63
CA THR A 103 -11.99 7.40 -0.17
C THR A 103 -10.54 7.21 -0.60
N LEU A 104 -10.03 8.18 -1.36
CA LEU A 104 -8.63 8.34 -1.69
C LEU A 104 -7.99 9.31 -0.68
N TYR A 105 -6.91 8.88 -0.04
CA TYR A 105 -6.10 9.65 0.89
C TYR A 105 -4.82 10.09 0.20
N VAL A 106 -4.50 11.37 0.30
CA VAL A 106 -3.34 11.98 -0.37
C VAL A 106 -2.45 12.66 0.66
N ALA A 107 -1.20 12.21 0.74
CA ALA A 107 -0.17 12.86 1.53
C ALA A 107 0.44 14.02 0.75
N ASN A 108 0.10 15.25 1.11
CA ASN A 108 0.67 16.46 0.54
C ASN A 108 1.97 16.82 1.28
N GLY A 109 3.09 16.40 0.71
CA GLY A 109 4.42 16.64 1.26
C GLY A 109 4.77 18.12 1.37
N GLY A 110 4.19 18.96 0.51
CA GLY A 110 4.56 20.38 0.39
C GLY A 110 3.93 21.30 1.43
N ASP A 111 2.74 20.95 1.95
CA ASP A 111 2.04 21.75 2.97
C ASP A 111 1.80 21.00 4.29
N GLY A 112 2.23 19.74 4.38
CA GLY A 112 2.11 18.99 5.64
C GLY A 112 0.69 18.52 5.94
N THR A 113 -0.11 18.29 4.91
CA THR A 113 -1.52 17.88 5.06
C THR A 113 -1.81 16.49 4.51
N ILE A 114 -2.84 15.85 5.06
CA ILE A 114 -3.52 14.71 4.43
C ILE A 114 -4.87 15.19 3.94
N TRP A 115 -5.11 15.11 2.63
CA TRP A 115 -6.42 15.37 2.04
C TRP A 115 -7.14 14.07 1.70
N THR A 116 -8.47 14.13 1.72
CA THR A 116 -9.32 13.05 1.25
C THR A 116 -10.13 13.50 0.04
N PHE A 117 -10.30 12.57 -0.89
CA PHE A 117 -11.07 12.74 -2.10
C PHE A 117 -11.99 11.54 -2.29
N ASN A 118 -13.12 11.74 -2.93
CA ASN A 118 -13.93 10.64 -3.46
C ASN A 118 -13.14 9.96 -4.59
N ALA A 119 -12.91 8.67 -4.47
CA ALA A 119 -12.08 7.89 -5.40
C ALA A 119 -12.72 7.73 -6.79
N THR A 120 -14.04 7.92 -6.90
CA THR A 120 -14.78 7.79 -8.16
C THR A 120 -14.81 9.09 -8.97
N ASP A 121 -15.07 10.23 -8.33
CA ASP A 121 -15.28 11.51 -9.02
C ASP A 121 -14.22 12.57 -8.72
N GLY A 122 -13.30 12.30 -7.79
CA GLY A 122 -12.21 13.21 -7.43
C GLY A 122 -12.63 14.43 -6.61
N THR A 123 -13.88 14.48 -6.13
CA THR A 123 -14.34 15.57 -5.26
C THR A 123 -13.58 15.56 -3.94
N ALA A 124 -13.01 16.71 -3.57
CA ALA A 124 -12.28 16.86 -2.32
C ALA A 124 -13.24 16.99 -1.12
N ALA A 125 -12.79 16.60 0.06
CA ALA A 125 -13.41 17.01 1.31
C ALA A 125 -13.40 18.56 1.46
N GLY A 126 -14.18 19.10 2.40
CA GLY A 126 -14.22 20.54 2.67
C GLY A 126 -12.96 21.11 3.33
N SER A 127 -12.11 20.24 3.89
CA SER A 127 -10.88 20.59 4.60
C SER A 127 -9.92 19.40 4.62
N PRO A 128 -8.62 19.59 4.91
CA PRO A 128 -7.70 18.49 5.14
C PRO A 128 -8.19 17.62 6.32
N LEU A 129 -7.97 16.30 6.22
CA LEU A 129 -8.23 15.34 7.29
C LEU A 129 -7.22 15.52 8.43
N VAL A 130 -5.94 15.69 8.09
CA VAL A 130 -4.85 15.92 9.04
C VAL A 130 -4.01 17.10 8.56
N SER A 131 -3.52 17.91 9.49
CA SER A 131 -2.62 19.04 9.22
C SER A 131 -1.47 19.08 10.22
N GLY A 132 -0.44 19.88 9.93
CA GLY A 132 0.71 20.06 10.83
C GLY A 132 1.74 18.92 10.77
N LEU A 133 1.74 18.12 9.70
CA LEU A 133 2.76 17.11 9.46
C LEU A 133 4.02 17.72 8.83
N THR A 134 5.19 17.13 9.09
CA THR A 134 6.44 17.56 8.49
C THR A 134 6.75 16.72 7.28
N GLY A 135 6.40 17.21 6.09
CA GLY A 135 6.67 16.57 4.80
C GLY A 135 6.20 15.11 4.76
N PRO A 136 4.89 14.84 4.84
CA PRO A 136 4.37 13.48 4.78
C PRO A 136 4.79 12.82 3.46
N GLN A 137 5.25 11.57 3.55
CA GLN A 137 5.82 10.80 2.44
C GLN A 137 4.96 9.58 2.12
N GLY A 138 4.99 8.57 2.98
CA GLY A 138 4.21 7.35 2.86
C GLY A 138 2.91 7.45 3.64
N ILE A 139 1.87 6.78 3.14
CA ILE A 139 0.55 6.74 3.76
C ILE A 139 -0.07 5.36 3.57
N MET A 140 -0.74 4.84 4.60
CA MET A 140 -1.41 3.56 4.58
C MET A 140 -2.69 3.62 5.40
N VAL A 141 -3.76 2.99 4.92
CA VAL A 141 -4.99 2.77 5.69
C VAL A 141 -5.14 1.29 5.99
N TYR A 142 -5.44 0.94 7.24
CA TYR A 142 -5.78 -0.42 7.67
C TYR A 142 -7.00 -0.37 8.58
N GLY A 143 -8.15 -0.86 8.09
CA GLY A 143 -9.42 -0.70 8.78
C GLY A 143 -9.75 0.79 8.95
N THR A 144 -9.86 1.24 10.20
CA THR A 144 -10.10 2.64 10.58
C THR A 144 -8.82 3.43 10.83
N ASP A 145 -7.65 2.80 10.73
CA ASP A 145 -6.39 3.40 11.15
C ASP A 145 -5.62 3.91 9.92
N LEU A 146 -5.10 5.11 10.02
CA LEU A 146 -4.28 5.80 9.03
C LEU A 146 -2.87 6.00 9.58
N PHE A 147 -1.86 5.48 8.89
CA PHE A 147 -0.46 5.65 9.26
C PHE A 147 0.27 6.50 8.23
N VAL A 148 1.06 7.45 8.69
CA VAL A 148 1.76 8.41 7.83
C VAL A 148 3.22 8.50 8.25
N SER A 149 4.14 8.35 7.30
CA SER A 149 5.56 8.62 7.51
C SER A 149 5.91 10.05 7.11
N GLY A 150 6.88 10.66 7.81
CA GLY A 150 7.29 12.04 7.58
C GLY A 150 8.78 12.24 7.37
N ASN A 151 9.15 13.37 6.77
CA ASN A 151 10.53 13.84 6.64
C ASN A 151 11.22 14.10 8.00
N ASP A 152 10.45 14.21 9.08
CA ASP A 152 10.94 14.29 10.45
C ASP A 152 11.42 12.94 11.01
N GLY A 153 11.47 11.88 10.17
CA GLY A 153 11.93 10.57 10.58
C GLY A 153 10.93 9.84 11.47
N THR A 154 9.63 10.16 11.34
CA THR A 154 8.58 9.59 12.16
C THR A 154 7.56 8.77 11.38
N VAL A 155 6.85 7.88 12.08
CA VAL A 155 5.53 7.36 11.66
C VAL A 155 4.51 7.74 12.73
N LYS A 156 3.43 8.40 12.30
CA LYS A 156 2.32 8.85 13.14
C LYS A 156 1.04 8.11 12.75
N GLY A 157 0.17 7.86 13.72
CA GLY A 157 -1.10 7.15 13.55
C GLY A 157 -2.29 8.06 13.82
N PHE A 158 -3.30 8.00 12.94
CA PHE A 158 -4.52 8.78 12.99
C PHE A 158 -5.74 7.89 12.72
N ASP A 159 -6.91 8.32 13.17
CA ASP A 159 -8.18 7.76 12.76
C ASP A 159 -8.49 8.23 11.33
N ALA A 160 -8.77 7.29 10.42
CA ALA A 160 -8.93 7.52 8.99
C ALA A 160 -10.25 8.22 8.63
N LEU A 161 -11.18 8.37 9.58
CA LEU A 161 -12.44 9.08 9.39
C LEU A 161 -12.38 10.51 9.91
N THR A 162 -11.75 10.70 11.07
CA THR A 162 -11.78 11.96 11.83
C THR A 162 -10.47 12.72 11.79
N GLY A 163 -9.35 12.05 11.47
CA GLY A 163 -8.01 12.64 11.51
C GLY A 163 -7.44 12.81 12.93
N ALA A 164 -8.15 12.36 13.96
CA ALA A 164 -7.68 12.41 15.33
C ALA A 164 -6.48 11.46 15.54
N PRO A 165 -5.48 11.79 16.38
CA PRO A 165 -4.41 10.85 16.72
C PRO A 165 -4.96 9.54 17.32
N LEU A 166 -4.39 8.40 16.94
CA LEU A 166 -4.83 7.10 17.46
C LEU A 166 -4.50 6.95 18.94
N ALA A 167 -5.51 6.61 19.75
CA ALA A 167 -5.32 6.34 21.16
C ALA A 167 -4.41 5.11 21.36
N GLY A 168 -3.36 5.27 22.16
CA GLY A 168 -2.39 4.20 22.44
C GLY A 168 -1.36 3.96 21.35
N PHE A 169 -1.46 4.62 20.19
CA PHE A 169 -0.39 4.57 19.19
C PHE A 169 0.77 5.45 19.64
N THR A 170 1.96 4.84 19.76
CA THR A 170 3.19 5.59 20.05
C THR A 170 3.85 5.95 18.74
N THR A 171 4.06 7.25 18.50
CA THR A 171 4.82 7.74 17.34
C THR A 171 6.17 7.03 17.26
N ILE A 172 6.42 6.38 16.13
CA ILE A 172 7.72 5.78 15.84
C ILE A 172 8.67 6.91 15.45
N THR A 173 9.88 6.91 15.99
CA THR A 173 10.90 7.95 15.76
C THR A 173 12.25 7.33 15.43
N GLY A 174 13.21 8.15 15.00
CA GLY A 174 14.58 7.71 14.72
C GLY A 174 14.76 7.07 13.34
N LEU A 175 13.78 7.19 12.44
CA LEU A 175 13.87 6.68 11.08
C LEU A 175 14.67 7.64 10.21
N SER A 176 15.45 7.10 9.28
CA SER A 176 16.11 7.90 8.23
C SER A 176 15.28 7.79 6.95
N SER A 177 14.70 8.92 6.52
CA SER A 177 13.94 9.05 5.27
C SER A 177 12.88 7.96 5.02
N PRO A 178 11.84 7.84 5.89
CA PRO A 178 10.81 6.82 5.73
C PRO A 178 9.84 7.15 4.57
N TYR A 179 10.02 6.55 3.40
CA TYR A 179 9.17 6.80 2.21
C TYR A 179 7.95 5.89 2.07
N GLY A 180 8.09 4.61 2.43
CA GLY A 180 7.04 3.60 2.23
C GLY A 180 6.53 3.03 3.56
N ILE A 181 5.23 2.80 3.63
CA ILE A 181 4.57 2.04 4.70
C ILE A 181 3.72 0.97 4.03
N ALA A 182 3.84 -0.28 4.49
CA ALA A 182 3.00 -1.38 4.06
C ALA A 182 2.69 -2.29 5.25
N VAL A 183 1.52 -2.92 5.22
CA VAL A 183 1.13 -3.97 6.16
C VAL A 183 1.23 -5.32 5.46
N GLY A 184 1.93 -6.26 6.08
CA GLY A 184 1.93 -7.66 5.65
C GLY A 184 0.79 -8.43 6.31
N PRO A 185 0.36 -9.57 5.72
CA PRO A 185 -0.50 -10.48 6.47
C PRO A 185 0.22 -10.85 7.77
N MET A 186 -0.49 -10.77 8.90
CA MET A 186 -0.08 -11.50 10.10
C MET A 186 -0.13 -12.98 9.72
N SER A 187 1.00 -13.55 9.32
CA SER A 187 1.15 -15.00 9.43
C SER A 187 1.04 -15.27 10.92
N ALA A 188 -0.07 -15.87 11.35
CA ALA A 188 -0.16 -16.42 12.69
C ALA A 188 1.08 -17.31 12.85
N VAL A 189 2.03 -16.90 13.70
CA VAL A 189 3.05 -17.83 14.18
C VAL A 189 2.23 -18.90 14.89
N PRO A 190 2.18 -20.16 14.41
CA PRO A 190 1.41 -21.18 15.09
C PRO A 190 1.97 -21.26 16.51
N GLU A 191 1.14 -20.99 17.52
CA GLU A 191 1.63 -21.04 18.89
C GLU A 191 2.20 -22.45 19.17
N PRO A 192 3.23 -22.57 20.03
CA PRO A 192 3.86 -23.85 20.35
C PRO A 192 2.86 -24.97 20.72
N ALA A 193 1.71 -24.61 21.29
CA ALA A 193 0.63 -25.54 21.61
C ALA A 193 0.04 -26.26 20.37
N THR A 194 0.03 -25.62 19.21
CA THR A 194 -0.43 -26.21 17.94
C THR A 194 0.51 -27.33 17.47
N TYR A 195 1.83 -27.16 17.64
CA TYR A 195 2.81 -28.22 17.36
C TYR A 195 2.71 -29.37 18.35
N ALA A 196 2.48 -29.08 19.64
CA ALA A 196 2.30 -30.09 20.66
C ALA A 196 1.03 -30.93 20.42
N ALA A 197 -0.07 -30.32 19.96
CA ALA A 197 -1.31 -31.02 19.62
C ALA A 197 -1.14 -31.94 18.39
N VAL A 198 -0.45 -31.47 17.34
CA VAL A 198 -0.16 -32.28 16.14
C VAL A 198 0.80 -33.44 16.47
N ALA A 199 1.84 -33.20 17.27
CA ALA A 199 2.75 -34.24 17.74
C ALA A 199 2.03 -35.28 18.64
N GLY A 200 1.13 -34.81 19.51
CA GLY A 200 0.32 -35.68 20.38
C GLY A 200 -0.63 -36.59 19.59
N LEU A 201 -1.30 -36.05 18.55
CA LEU A 201 -2.18 -36.83 17.68
C LEU A 201 -1.41 -37.86 16.83
N ALA A 202 -0.23 -37.51 16.33
CA ALA A 202 0.64 -38.44 15.60
C ALA A 202 1.14 -39.59 16.50
N ALA A 203 1.50 -39.30 17.75
CA ALA A 203 1.93 -40.31 18.72
C ALA A 203 0.80 -41.28 19.09
N LEU A 204 -0.43 -40.77 19.29
CA LEU A 204 -1.62 -41.59 19.55
C LEU A 204 -1.98 -42.47 18.34
N GLY A 205 -1.89 -41.92 17.12
CA GLY A 205 -2.09 -42.68 15.87
C GLY A 205 -1.12 -43.85 15.73
N LEU A 206 0.17 -43.63 16.00
CA LEU A 206 1.20 -44.68 15.94
C LEU A 206 1.00 -45.76 17.02
N ALA A 207 0.60 -45.37 18.23
CA ALA A 207 0.35 -46.30 19.34
C ALA A 207 -0.85 -47.22 19.06
N CYS A 208 -1.95 -46.66 18.52
CA CYS A 208 -3.13 -47.42 18.12
C CYS A 208 -2.83 -48.39 16.96
N TRP A 209 -2.00 -47.97 15.99
CA TRP A 209 -1.59 -48.82 14.88
C TRP A 209 -0.70 -50.01 15.33
N ARG A 210 0.25 -49.76 16.25
CA ARG A 210 1.09 -50.83 16.81
C ARG A 210 0.29 -51.86 17.61
N ARG A 211 -0.68 -51.43 18.41
CA ARG A 211 -1.54 -52.36 19.17
C ARG A 211 -2.38 -53.27 18.27
N ARG A 212 -2.89 -52.75 17.14
CA ARG A 212 -3.65 -53.54 16.16
C ARG A 212 -2.81 -54.60 15.42
N ARG A 213 -1.52 -54.36 15.19
CA ARG A 213 -0.63 -55.34 14.55
C ARG A 213 -0.23 -56.49 15.46
N MET A 214 -0.18 -56.27 16.77
CA MET A 214 0.17 -57.32 17.73
C MET A 214 -0.99 -58.28 18.00
N SER A 215 -2.25 -57.83 17.86
CA SER A 215 -3.43 -58.68 18.05
C SER A 215 -3.75 -59.60 16.85
N SER A 216 -3.09 -59.42 15.70
CA SER A 216 -3.33 -60.23 14.49
C SER A 216 -2.28 -61.32 14.24
N GLY A 217 -1.34 -61.53 15.16
CA GLY A 217 -0.23 -62.49 15.01
C GLY A 217 -0.38 -63.79 15.82
N GLY A 218 -1.52 -64.02 16.47
CA GLY A 218 -1.73 -65.17 17.36
C GLY A 218 -2.98 -65.97 16.99
N ALA A 219 -2.95 -66.65 15.85
CA ALA A 219 -3.84 -67.77 15.54
C ALA A 219 -3.13 -68.66 14.51
N SER A 220 -2.47 -69.70 15.01
CA SER A 220 -2.13 -70.92 14.25
C SER A 220 -3.33 -71.84 14.24
#